data_AF-Q9EVT5-F1
#
_entry.id   AF-Q9EVT5-F1
#
_cell.length_a   1.000
_cell.length_b   1.000
_cell.length_c   1.000
_cell.angle_alpha   90.00
_cell.angle_beta   90.00
_cell.angle_gamma   90.00
#
_symmetry.space_group_name_H-M   'P 1'
#
loop_
_entity.id
_entity.type
_entity.pdbx_description
1 polymer ?
#
loop_
_entity_poly.entity_id
_entity_poly.type
_entity_poly.pdbx_seq_one_letter_code
_entity_poly.pdbx_strand_id
1 'polypeptide(L)'
;GGVLLSSMGNDRPYPVYWDKMVINASQVTNPSIDPLREPMELRVYIGRKPDKIEIDENLNVKTKMPQQLKLETPIMFSAMSYGSISYNAHAALARAAEELGILYNTGEGGLHKDFRKYGKNTIVQVASGRFGVDREYLNTAAAIEIKIGQGAKPGIGGHLPGEKVSEDISATRMIPPGSDAISPAPHHDIYSIEDLAQLIYSLKEATDYQKPVGVKIAAVNNVAAIASGIARAGADYIAIDGFRGGTGAAPKRIRDNVGIPIEFAIAAVDARLRSEGIRHTISLVAAGSIRNSADIVKAIALGA
;
A
#
# COMPACT_ATOMS: atom_id res chain seq x y z
N GLY A 1 -9.27 22.39 6.06
CA GLY A 1 -8.92 22.74 4.67
C GLY A 1 -7.67 21.98 4.30
N GLY A 2 -7.79 20.92 3.50
CA GLY A 2 -6.64 20.26 2.88
C GLY A 2 -6.53 20.74 1.45
N VAL A 3 -5.38 21.31 1.06
CA VAL A 3 -5.10 21.62 -0.35
C VAL A 3 -4.59 20.35 -1.01
N LEU A 4 -5.13 20.01 -2.18
CA LEU A 4 -4.54 18.97 -3.02
C LEU A 4 -3.19 19.50 -3.53
N LEU A 5 -2.09 19.00 -2.99
CA LEU A 5 -0.77 19.22 -3.57
C LEU A 5 -0.69 18.39 -4.85
N SER A 6 -0.98 19.02 -5.99
CA SER A 6 -1.05 18.39 -7.30
C SER A 6 0.31 18.00 -7.88
N SER A 7 1.34 17.81 -7.05
CA SER A 7 2.72 17.84 -7.53
C SER A 7 2.99 16.81 -8.62
N MET A 8 2.23 15.71 -8.70
CA MET A 8 2.03 14.95 -9.95
C MET A 8 0.74 14.06 -9.95
N GLY A 9 -0.36 14.52 -9.34
CA GLY A 9 -1.64 13.79 -9.30
C GLY A 9 -2.66 14.26 -10.35
N ASN A 10 -3.90 13.79 -10.27
CA ASN A 10 -5.02 14.32 -11.06
C ASN A 10 -5.56 15.62 -10.44
N ASP A 11 -5.40 16.74 -11.16
CA ASP A 11 -5.79 18.10 -10.76
C ASP A 11 -7.14 18.56 -11.33
N ARG A 12 -7.85 17.68 -12.03
CA ARG A 12 -9.18 18.01 -12.57
C ARG A 12 -10.17 18.29 -11.43
N PRO A 13 -11.18 19.16 -11.69
CA PRO A 13 -12.15 19.60 -10.69
C PRO A 13 -13.23 18.54 -10.42
N TYR A 14 -12.87 17.26 -10.38
CA TYR A 14 -13.79 16.21 -9.95
C TYR A 14 -14.17 16.37 -8.48
N PRO A 15 -15.40 15.99 -8.07
CA PRO A 15 -15.78 16.01 -6.67
C PRO A 15 -14.79 15.24 -5.80
N VAL A 16 -14.45 15.80 -4.63
CA VAL A 16 -13.74 15.10 -3.57
C VAL A 16 -14.79 14.68 -2.55
N TYR A 17 -15.07 13.38 -2.48
CA TYR A 17 -16.21 12.87 -1.72
C TYR A 17 -15.93 12.88 -0.22
N TRP A 18 -14.66 12.89 0.19
CA TRP A 18 -14.31 13.19 1.58
C TRP A 18 -14.98 14.48 2.09
N ASP A 19 -15.07 15.52 1.27
CA ASP A 19 -15.67 16.81 1.65
C ASP A 19 -17.21 16.78 1.68
N LYS A 20 -17.81 15.69 1.20
CA LYS A 20 -19.26 15.45 1.19
C LYS A 20 -19.71 14.47 2.26
N MET A 21 -18.78 13.95 3.05
CA MET A 21 -19.05 13.03 4.15
C MET A 21 -18.94 13.75 5.48
N VAL A 22 -19.92 13.49 6.35
CA VAL A 22 -19.92 13.94 7.74
C VAL A 22 -19.83 12.70 8.62
N ILE A 23 -18.90 12.70 9.59
CA ILE A 23 -18.87 11.69 10.64
C ILE A 23 -19.81 12.17 11.73
N ASN A 24 -20.74 11.31 12.13
CA ASN A 24 -21.61 11.63 13.26
C ASN A 24 -20.76 11.73 14.53
N ALA A 25 -20.70 12.91 15.14
CA ALA A 25 -20.07 13.11 16.43
C ALA A 25 -20.96 12.49 17.51
N SER A 26 -20.76 11.21 17.77
CA SER A 26 -21.48 10.46 18.78
C SER A 26 -20.55 10.10 19.92
N GLN A 27 -20.95 10.46 21.14
CA GLN A 27 -20.25 10.02 22.33
C GLN A 27 -20.71 8.60 22.68
N VAL A 28 -19.82 7.63 22.47
CA VAL A 28 -20.11 6.19 22.67
C VAL A 28 -19.70 5.67 24.06
N THR A 29 -19.10 6.51 24.89
CA THR A 29 -18.65 6.15 26.25
C THR A 29 -19.49 6.81 27.33
N ASN A 30 -19.77 6.03 28.39
CA ASN A 30 -20.38 6.49 29.63
C ASN A 30 -19.54 5.96 30.83
N PRO A 31 -18.91 6.85 31.64
CA PRO A 31 -18.95 8.30 31.55
C PRO A 31 -18.22 8.85 30.32
N SER A 32 -18.49 10.12 30.01
CA SER A 32 -17.87 10.84 28.89
C SER A 32 -16.36 10.82 29.01
N ILE A 33 -15.70 10.16 28.06
CA ILE A 33 -14.25 10.24 27.88
C ILE A 33 -13.95 11.48 27.06
N ASP A 34 -13.07 12.36 27.54
CA ASP A 34 -12.61 13.54 26.79
C ASP A 34 -11.43 13.13 25.88
N PRO A 35 -11.62 13.02 24.55
CA PRO A 35 -10.55 12.60 23.63
C PRO A 35 -9.40 13.63 23.52
N LEU A 36 -9.53 14.83 24.08
CA LEU A 36 -8.43 15.80 24.22
C LEU A 36 -7.64 15.63 25.54
N ARG A 37 -8.13 14.81 26.48
CA ARG A 37 -7.52 14.62 27.81
C ARG A 37 -7.16 13.16 28.12
N GLU A 38 -7.72 12.20 27.39
CA GLU A 38 -7.54 10.77 27.66
C GLU A 38 -6.74 10.07 26.55
N PRO A 39 -5.90 9.07 26.91
CA PRO A 39 -5.07 8.36 25.95
C PRO A 39 -5.94 7.57 24.96
N MET A 40 -5.76 7.83 23.66
CA MET A 40 -6.40 7.06 22.58
C MET A 40 -5.36 6.16 21.91
N GLU A 41 -5.68 4.87 21.79
CA GLU A 41 -4.83 3.92 21.06
C GLU A 41 -4.99 4.13 19.56
N LEU A 42 -3.88 4.49 18.89
CA LEU A 42 -3.81 4.70 17.45
C LEU A 42 -3.12 3.54 16.73
N ARG A 43 -2.54 2.62 17.48
CA ARG A 43 -1.81 1.49 16.92
C ARG A 43 -2.72 0.60 16.09
N VAL A 44 -2.23 0.24 14.91
CA VAL A 44 -2.90 -0.69 14.01
C VAL A 44 -1.99 -1.84 13.61
N TYR A 45 -2.62 -2.94 13.20
CA TYR A 45 -1.96 -4.12 12.68
C TYR A 45 -2.47 -4.42 11.28
N ILE A 46 -1.56 -4.52 10.31
CA ILE A 46 -1.84 -4.86 8.91
C ILE A 46 -1.35 -6.29 8.66
N GLY A 47 -2.23 -7.15 8.18
CA GLY A 47 -1.90 -8.53 7.85
C GLY A 47 -3.12 -9.45 7.88
N ARG A 48 -2.89 -10.72 7.53
CA ARG A 48 -3.94 -11.74 7.53
C ARG A 48 -4.35 -12.08 8.96
N LYS A 49 -5.64 -12.24 9.22
CA LYS A 49 -6.15 -12.66 10.54
C LYS A 49 -6.66 -14.10 10.49
N PRO A 50 -6.53 -14.87 11.60
CA PRO A 50 -7.11 -16.20 11.67
C PRO A 50 -8.64 -16.12 11.67
N ASP A 51 -9.31 -17.17 11.18
CA ASP A 51 -10.78 -17.24 11.17
C ASP A 51 -11.37 -17.32 12.58
N LYS A 52 -10.62 -17.88 13.52
CA LYS A 52 -11.02 -18.04 14.91
C LYS A 52 -9.83 -17.83 15.84
N ILE A 53 -10.09 -17.16 16.96
CA ILE A 53 -9.17 -17.04 18.08
C ILE A 53 -9.60 -18.02 19.16
N GLU A 54 -8.71 -18.93 19.53
CA GLU A 54 -8.85 -19.83 20.66
C GLU A 54 -8.09 -19.26 21.85
N ILE A 55 -8.76 -19.27 23.00
CA ILE A 55 -8.26 -18.74 24.25
C ILE A 55 -8.26 -19.90 25.25
N ASP A 56 -7.19 -20.05 26.03
CA ASP A 56 -7.11 -21.05 27.10
C ASP A 56 -7.87 -20.61 28.37
N GLU A 57 -7.92 -21.49 29.36
CA GLU A 57 -8.59 -21.24 30.65
C GLU A 57 -7.98 -20.06 31.43
N ASN A 58 -6.74 -19.67 31.11
CA ASN A 58 -6.01 -18.56 31.72
C ASN A 58 -6.07 -17.27 30.89
N LEU A 59 -6.96 -17.21 29.90
CA LEU A 59 -7.13 -16.08 28.97
C LEU A 59 -5.94 -15.83 28.02
N ASN A 60 -5.06 -16.81 27.81
CA ASN A 60 -3.98 -16.70 26.82
C ASN A 60 -4.48 -17.10 25.42
N VAL A 61 -4.04 -16.36 24.41
CA VAL A 61 -4.30 -16.71 23.01
C VAL A 61 -3.48 -17.94 22.62
N LYS A 62 -4.17 -19.06 22.36
CA LYS A 62 -3.57 -20.31 21.87
C LYS A 62 -3.34 -20.28 20.36
N THR A 63 -4.18 -19.55 19.62
CA THR A 63 -4.06 -19.43 18.17
C THR A 63 -2.75 -18.73 17.80
N LYS A 64 -1.91 -19.40 17.01
CA LYS A 64 -0.72 -18.77 16.44
C LYS A 64 -1.14 -17.67 15.46
N MET A 65 -0.81 -16.43 15.81
CA MET A 65 -1.11 -15.29 14.94
C MET A 65 -0.19 -15.28 13.71
N PRO A 66 -0.72 -15.05 12.50
CA PRO A 66 0.10 -14.78 11.32
C PRO A 66 0.96 -13.52 11.54
N GLN A 67 2.04 -13.40 10.79
CA GLN A 67 2.88 -12.21 10.84
C GLN A 67 2.06 -10.95 10.55
N GLN A 68 2.13 -9.98 11.46
CA GLN A 68 1.48 -8.69 11.32
C GLN A 68 2.52 -7.58 11.17
N LEU A 69 2.14 -6.54 10.45
CA LEU A 69 2.84 -5.28 10.42
C LEU A 69 2.23 -4.36 11.46
N LYS A 70 3.03 -3.98 12.46
CA LYS A 70 2.62 -3.05 13.51
C LYS A 70 2.95 -1.63 13.07
N LEU A 71 1.97 -0.73 13.17
CA LEU A 71 2.19 0.71 13.01
C LEU A 71 1.66 1.41 14.26
N GLU A 72 2.42 2.36 14.82
CA GLU A 72 2.00 3.12 16.01
C GLU A 72 0.84 4.11 15.72
N THR A 73 0.56 4.36 14.44
CA THR A 73 -0.52 5.22 13.96
C THR A 73 -1.03 4.70 12.61
N PRO A 74 -2.30 4.94 12.20
CA PRO A 74 -2.87 4.34 10.99
C PRO A 74 -2.43 5.07 9.71
N ILE A 75 -1.18 5.51 9.64
CA ILE A 75 -0.60 6.21 8.49
C ILE A 75 0.73 5.59 8.11
N MET A 76 1.02 5.57 6.82
CA MET A 76 2.32 5.16 6.28
C MET A 76 2.61 5.90 4.98
N PHE A 77 3.88 5.96 4.59
CA PHE A 77 4.26 6.60 3.33
C PHE A 77 4.06 5.64 2.16
N SER A 78 3.29 6.08 1.16
CA SER A 78 3.02 5.28 -0.04
C SER A 78 4.27 5.07 -0.90
N ALA A 79 4.16 4.11 -1.80
CA ALA A 79 5.23 3.67 -2.69
C ALA A 79 5.72 4.78 -3.64
N MET A 80 6.99 5.17 -3.55
CA MET A 80 7.63 6.14 -4.45
C MET A 80 9.04 5.67 -4.79
N SER A 81 9.32 5.32 -6.05
CA SER A 81 10.59 4.70 -6.44
C SER A 81 11.80 5.62 -6.30
N TYR A 82 12.94 5.09 -5.85
CA TYR A 82 14.22 5.78 -5.99
C TYR A 82 14.51 6.04 -7.47
N GLY A 83 14.86 7.28 -7.81
CA GLY A 83 14.94 7.82 -9.17
C GLY A 83 13.71 8.64 -9.57
N SER A 84 12.50 8.29 -9.11
CA SER A 84 11.33 9.19 -9.23
C SER A 84 11.40 10.30 -8.18
N ILE A 85 11.87 9.97 -6.98
CA ILE A 85 12.22 10.93 -5.94
C ILE A 85 13.72 10.82 -5.64
N SER A 86 14.30 11.89 -5.10
CA SER A 86 15.73 11.96 -4.80
C SER A 86 16.13 11.03 -3.65
N TYR A 87 17.43 10.76 -3.53
CA TYR A 87 18.02 10.04 -2.41
C TYR A 87 17.62 10.69 -1.07
N ASN A 88 17.73 12.02 -0.98
CA ASN A 88 17.40 12.78 0.23
C ASN A 88 15.93 12.66 0.63
N ALA A 89 15.02 12.59 -0.35
CA ALA A 89 13.60 12.37 -0.09
C ALA A 89 13.37 10.96 0.48
N HIS A 90 13.96 9.92 -0.10
CA HIS A 90 13.93 8.56 0.46
C HIS A 90 14.51 8.51 1.87
N ALA A 91 15.68 9.10 2.08
CA ALA A 91 16.35 9.15 3.38
C ALA A 91 15.52 9.87 4.44
N ALA A 92 14.75 10.89 4.06
CA ALA A 92 13.82 11.57 4.96
C ALA A 92 12.63 10.67 5.32
N LEU A 93 12.01 10.02 4.33
CA LEU A 93 10.87 9.12 4.57
C LEU A 93 11.25 7.91 5.42
N ALA A 94 12.41 7.30 5.15
CA ALA A 94 12.88 6.13 5.90
C ALA A 94 13.17 6.46 7.38
N ARG A 95 13.84 7.59 7.64
CA ARG A 95 14.07 8.09 9.01
C ARG A 95 12.77 8.43 9.73
N ALA A 96 11.87 9.14 9.06
CA ALA A 96 10.57 9.48 9.63
C ALA A 96 9.74 8.23 9.94
N ALA A 97 9.79 7.21 9.08
CA ALA A 97 9.09 5.95 9.30
C ALA A 97 9.61 5.20 10.54
N GLU A 98 10.93 5.14 10.72
CA GLU A 98 11.55 4.57 11.91
C GLU A 98 11.19 5.34 13.18
N GLU A 99 11.34 6.67 13.17
CA GLU A 99 11.08 7.53 14.33
C GLU A 99 9.62 7.49 14.78
N LEU A 100 8.68 7.45 13.82
CA LEU A 100 7.25 7.43 14.10
C LEU A 100 6.71 6.01 14.34
N GLY A 101 7.52 4.97 14.17
CA GLY A 101 7.06 3.57 14.27
C GLY A 101 6.00 3.23 13.21
N ILE A 102 6.13 3.80 12.00
CA ILE A 102 5.28 3.53 10.84
C ILE A 102 6.09 2.89 9.72
N LEU A 103 5.46 2.65 8.56
CA LEU A 103 6.13 2.09 7.40
C LEU A 103 6.32 3.13 6.28
N TYR A 104 7.31 2.90 5.43
CA TYR A 104 7.40 3.52 4.10
C TYR A 104 7.58 2.44 3.03
N ASN A 105 7.19 2.74 1.80
CA ASN A 105 7.29 1.78 0.71
C ASN A 105 8.27 2.27 -0.37
N THR A 106 9.18 1.38 -0.80
CA THR A 106 10.30 1.71 -1.71
C THR A 106 9.85 2.15 -3.09
N GLY A 107 8.64 1.77 -3.51
CA GLY A 107 8.27 1.83 -4.92
C GLY A 107 9.04 0.82 -5.78
N GLU A 108 8.89 0.96 -7.09
CA GLU A 108 9.38 0.03 -8.13
C GLU A 108 10.88 0.13 -8.43
N GLY A 109 11.65 0.87 -7.62
CA GLY A 109 13.01 1.29 -7.95
C GLY A 109 14.14 0.49 -7.30
N GLY A 110 13.82 -0.62 -6.63
CA GLY A 110 14.75 -1.32 -5.74
C GLY A 110 14.92 -0.62 -4.38
N LEU A 111 15.81 -1.15 -3.54
CA LEU A 111 16.14 -0.60 -2.22
C LEU A 111 17.63 -0.25 -2.21
N HIS A 112 17.93 1.04 -2.12
CA HIS A 112 19.31 1.50 -2.01
C HIS A 112 19.96 0.93 -0.73
N LYS A 113 21.22 0.50 -0.84
CA LYS A 113 21.96 -0.20 0.24
C LYS A 113 21.96 0.56 1.58
N ASP A 114 22.06 1.88 1.55
CA ASP A 114 22.08 2.72 2.75
C ASP A 114 20.76 2.70 3.53
N PHE A 115 19.65 2.34 2.87
CA PHE A 115 18.33 2.28 3.50
C PHE A 115 18.01 0.90 4.06
N ARG A 116 18.86 -0.12 3.83
CA ARG A 116 18.67 -1.48 4.38
C ARG A 116 18.63 -1.50 5.90
N LYS A 117 19.32 -0.56 6.58
CA LYS A 117 19.25 -0.39 8.04
C LYS A 117 17.83 -0.09 8.55
N TYR A 118 16.97 0.51 7.73
CA TYR A 118 15.56 0.80 8.04
C TYR A 118 14.62 -0.35 7.65
N GLY A 119 15.14 -1.55 7.36
CA GLY A 119 14.38 -2.68 6.83
C GLY A 119 13.12 -3.03 7.63
N LYS A 120 13.15 -2.89 8.96
CA LYS A 120 12.01 -3.11 9.86
C LYS A 120 10.82 -2.17 9.62
N ASN A 121 11.05 -1.03 8.98
CA ASN A 121 10.03 -0.03 8.63
C ASN A 121 9.83 0.09 7.10
N THR A 122 10.42 -0.82 6.32
CA THR A 122 10.43 -0.76 4.86
C THR A 122 9.48 -1.80 4.27
N ILE A 123 8.55 -1.38 3.41
CA ILE A 123 7.83 -2.26 2.49
C ILE A 123 8.54 -2.23 1.14
N VAL A 124 8.95 -3.38 0.63
CA VAL A 124 9.56 -3.50 -0.69
C VAL A 124 8.53 -3.86 -1.75
N GLN A 125 8.70 -3.34 -2.97
CA GLN A 125 7.75 -3.56 -4.06
C GLN A 125 8.28 -4.53 -5.12
N VAL A 126 7.46 -5.53 -5.45
CA VAL A 126 7.65 -6.40 -6.61
C VAL A 126 6.71 -5.91 -7.71
N ALA A 127 7.25 -5.16 -8.67
CA ALA A 127 6.52 -4.64 -9.83
C ALA A 127 6.97 -5.33 -11.11
N SER A 128 6.25 -5.11 -12.22
CA SER A 128 6.43 -5.81 -13.50
C SER A 128 7.87 -5.79 -14.04
N GLY A 129 8.62 -4.71 -13.82
CA GLY A 129 10.02 -4.60 -14.27
C GLY A 129 11.06 -5.34 -13.41
N ARG A 130 10.69 -5.82 -12.21
CA ARG A 130 11.59 -6.52 -11.26
C ARG A 130 12.91 -5.81 -10.95
N PHE A 131 12.98 -4.48 -11.12
CA PHE A 131 14.18 -3.70 -10.85
C PHE A 131 14.62 -3.83 -9.39
N GLY A 132 15.88 -4.18 -9.18
CA GLY A 132 16.47 -4.30 -7.84
C GLY A 132 15.87 -5.42 -6.98
N VAL A 133 15.13 -6.38 -7.55
CA VAL A 133 14.52 -7.49 -6.81
C VAL A 133 15.50 -8.65 -6.73
N ASP A 134 16.01 -8.92 -5.54
CA ASP A 134 16.85 -10.08 -5.22
C ASP A 134 16.48 -10.69 -3.85
N ARG A 135 17.15 -11.77 -3.45
CA ARG A 135 16.87 -12.44 -2.17
C ARG A 135 17.12 -11.53 -0.96
N GLU A 136 18.20 -10.75 -0.98
CA GLU A 136 18.56 -9.87 0.14
C GLU A 136 17.56 -8.72 0.28
N TYR A 137 17.12 -8.15 -0.84
CA TYR A 137 16.06 -7.15 -0.95
C TYR A 137 14.77 -7.61 -0.28
N LEU A 138 14.29 -8.82 -0.62
CA LEU A 138 13.06 -9.38 -0.04
C LEU A 138 13.20 -9.64 1.47
N ASN A 139 14.36 -10.15 1.91
CA ASN A 139 14.58 -10.52 3.31
C ASN A 139 14.88 -9.32 4.23
N THR A 140 15.38 -8.21 3.67
CA THR A 140 15.64 -6.96 4.41
C THR A 140 14.35 -6.30 4.89
N ALA A 141 13.29 -6.35 4.09
CA ALA A 141 12.06 -5.59 4.31
C ALA A 141 11.21 -6.12 5.48
N ALA A 142 10.26 -5.32 5.93
CA ALA A 142 9.21 -5.73 6.86
C ALA A 142 8.07 -6.46 6.15
N ALA A 143 7.77 -6.06 4.91
CA ALA A 143 6.75 -6.66 4.06
C ALA A 143 7.11 -6.54 2.59
N ILE A 144 6.44 -7.34 1.76
CA ILE A 144 6.51 -7.27 0.31
C ILE A 144 5.15 -6.80 -0.23
N GLU A 145 5.15 -5.95 -1.25
CA GLU A 145 3.95 -5.52 -1.95
C GLU A 145 4.06 -5.82 -3.45
N ILE A 146 3.17 -6.66 -3.97
CA ILE A 146 3.04 -6.90 -5.41
C ILE A 146 2.27 -5.73 -6.02
N LYS A 147 2.89 -4.98 -6.92
CA LYS A 147 2.24 -3.83 -7.56
C LYS A 147 1.60 -4.20 -8.89
N ILE A 148 0.30 -4.49 -8.87
CA ILE A 148 -0.51 -4.71 -10.07
C ILE A 148 -0.87 -3.38 -10.76
N GLY A 149 -1.15 -2.34 -9.98
CA GLY A 149 -1.55 -1.05 -10.51
C GLY A 149 -1.32 0.11 -9.56
N GLN A 150 -1.44 1.32 -10.09
CA GLN A 150 -1.44 2.56 -9.30
C GLN A 150 -2.51 3.51 -9.81
N GLY A 151 -3.05 4.33 -8.91
CA GLY A 151 -4.19 5.19 -9.22
C GLY A 151 -3.91 6.21 -10.33
N ALA A 152 -2.70 6.77 -10.36
CA ALA A 152 -2.33 7.80 -11.33
C ALA A 152 -2.22 7.32 -12.78
N LYS A 153 -2.03 6.01 -12.99
CA LYS A 153 -1.86 5.43 -14.33
C LYS A 153 -2.25 3.94 -14.37
N PRO A 154 -3.55 3.61 -14.21
CA PRO A 154 -4.00 2.23 -14.23
C PRO A 154 -3.69 1.58 -15.59
N GLY A 155 -3.23 0.33 -15.56
CA GLY A 155 -2.98 -0.47 -16.77
C GLY A 155 -1.68 -0.20 -17.53
N ILE A 156 -0.79 0.66 -17.02
CA ILE A 156 0.54 0.87 -17.60
C ILE A 156 1.66 0.78 -16.56
N GLY A 157 2.86 0.42 -17.03
CA GLY A 157 4.04 0.24 -16.20
C GLY A 157 4.68 1.54 -15.69
N GLY A 158 5.67 1.35 -14.81
CA GLY A 158 6.65 2.38 -14.44
C GLY A 158 7.43 2.91 -15.64
N HIS A 159 7.82 4.18 -15.58
CA HIS A 159 8.75 4.77 -16.53
C HIS A 159 9.68 5.71 -15.77
N LEU A 160 10.98 5.45 -15.86
CA LEU A 160 12.03 6.37 -15.43
C LEU A 160 12.90 6.72 -16.65
N PRO A 161 12.94 7.99 -17.08
CA PRO A 161 13.82 8.42 -18.16
C PRO A 161 15.30 8.16 -17.85
N GLY A 162 16.07 7.76 -18.86
CA GLY A 162 17.48 7.41 -18.76
C GLY A 162 18.36 8.55 -18.26
N GLU A 163 17.99 9.80 -18.54
CA GLU A 163 18.64 11.00 -17.97
C GLU A 163 18.63 11.03 -16.43
N LYS A 164 17.69 10.32 -15.78
CA LYS A 164 17.62 10.17 -14.32
C LYS A 164 18.31 8.91 -13.81
N VAL A 165 18.78 8.02 -14.69
CA VAL A 165 19.46 6.77 -14.33
C VAL A 165 20.94 7.05 -14.16
N SER A 166 21.29 7.66 -13.02
CA SER A 166 22.66 7.80 -12.55
C SER A 166 23.29 6.45 -12.24
N GLU A 167 24.61 6.41 -12.07
CA GLU A 167 25.35 5.19 -11.66
C GLU A 167 24.75 4.51 -10.42
N ASP A 168 24.34 5.32 -9.44
CA ASP A 168 23.77 4.82 -8.20
C ASP A 168 22.36 4.22 -8.38
N ILE A 169 21.53 4.83 -9.23
CA ILE A 169 20.21 4.32 -9.59
C ILE A 169 20.34 3.06 -10.45
N SER A 170 21.29 3.07 -11.40
CA SER A 170 21.69 1.93 -12.21
C SER A 170 22.04 0.73 -11.33
N ALA A 171 22.94 0.91 -10.36
CA ALA A 171 23.35 -0.12 -9.42
C ALA A 171 22.17 -0.63 -8.57
N THR A 172 21.31 0.28 -8.08
CA THR A 172 20.14 -0.09 -7.26
C THR A 172 19.10 -0.88 -8.06
N ARG A 173 18.91 -0.54 -9.34
CA ARG A 173 17.90 -1.17 -10.22
C ARG A 173 18.42 -2.38 -10.98
N MET A 174 19.73 -2.58 -11.03
CA MET A 174 20.42 -3.59 -11.84
C MET A 174 20.15 -3.40 -13.35
N ILE A 175 20.27 -2.15 -13.84
CA ILE A 175 20.10 -1.78 -15.25
C ILE A 175 21.30 -0.97 -15.76
N PRO A 176 21.56 -0.87 -17.07
CA PRO A 176 22.65 -0.05 -17.58
C PRO A 176 22.49 1.45 -17.24
N PRO A 177 23.58 2.18 -16.92
CA PRO A 177 23.56 3.63 -16.74
C PRO A 177 22.99 4.36 -17.97
N GLY A 178 22.18 5.39 -17.75
CA GLY A 178 21.59 6.18 -18.82
C GLY A 178 20.49 5.49 -19.64
N SER A 179 20.12 4.24 -19.31
CA SER A 179 19.04 3.53 -20.01
C SER A 179 17.66 3.89 -19.44
N ASP A 180 16.65 3.98 -20.31
CA ASP A 180 15.28 4.15 -19.85
C ASP A 180 14.83 2.89 -19.08
N ALA A 181 14.32 3.08 -17.86
CA ALA A 181 13.69 1.99 -17.10
C ALA A 181 12.19 1.96 -17.42
N ILE A 182 11.83 1.21 -18.46
CA ILE A 182 10.44 1.01 -18.90
C ILE A 182 9.95 -0.33 -18.39
N SER A 183 9.00 -0.31 -17.45
CA SER A 183 8.38 -1.55 -16.98
C SER A 183 7.30 -2.01 -17.96
N PRO A 184 7.18 -3.32 -18.24
CA PRO A 184 6.02 -3.87 -18.94
C PRO A 184 4.72 -3.47 -18.24
N ALA A 185 3.62 -3.34 -19.00
CA ALA A 185 2.31 -3.08 -18.42
C ALA A 185 1.84 -4.25 -17.52
N PRO A 186 1.87 -5.52 -17.97
CA PRO A 186 1.56 -6.65 -17.11
C PRO A 186 2.80 -7.15 -16.37
N HIS A 187 2.57 -7.86 -15.27
CA HIS A 187 3.54 -8.82 -14.76
C HIS A 187 3.59 -10.03 -15.72
N HIS A 188 4.76 -10.40 -16.22
CA HIS A 188 4.89 -11.52 -17.18
C HIS A 188 4.64 -12.91 -16.55
N ASP A 189 4.52 -12.95 -15.23
CA ASP A 189 4.19 -14.10 -14.40
C ASP A 189 2.80 -13.98 -13.75
N ILE A 190 1.95 -13.07 -14.22
CA ILE A 190 0.55 -12.93 -13.75
C ILE A 190 -0.38 -12.66 -14.93
N TYR A 191 -1.05 -13.71 -15.42
CA TYR A 191 -2.10 -13.61 -16.44
C TYR A 191 -3.47 -14.03 -15.93
N SER A 192 -3.55 -14.60 -14.74
CA SER A 192 -4.79 -14.94 -14.05
C SER A 192 -4.70 -14.71 -12.53
N ILE A 193 -5.79 -14.98 -11.81
CA ILE A 193 -5.79 -14.89 -10.34
C ILE A 193 -4.99 -16.05 -9.71
N GLU A 194 -4.93 -17.20 -10.37
CA GLU A 194 -4.13 -18.35 -9.97
C GLU A 194 -2.63 -18.04 -10.09
N ASP A 195 -2.22 -17.32 -11.14
CA ASP A 195 -0.84 -16.86 -11.28
C ASP A 195 -0.45 -15.85 -10.19
N LEU A 196 -1.37 -14.95 -9.82
CA LEU A 196 -1.15 -14.05 -8.69
C LEU A 196 -0.99 -14.84 -7.38
N ALA A 197 -1.83 -15.86 -7.16
CA ALA A 197 -1.72 -16.73 -6.01
C ALA A 197 -0.36 -17.46 -5.98
N GLN A 198 0.12 -17.92 -7.14
CA GLN A 198 1.44 -18.54 -7.27
C GLN A 198 2.57 -17.56 -6.92
N LEU A 199 2.52 -16.32 -7.39
CA LEU A 199 3.53 -15.31 -7.04
C LEU A 199 3.50 -14.97 -5.53
N ILE A 200 2.31 -14.83 -4.95
CA ILE A 200 2.15 -14.60 -3.51
C ILE A 200 2.80 -15.76 -2.73
N TYR A 201 2.50 -17.00 -3.11
CA TYR A 201 3.09 -18.19 -2.51
C TYR A 201 4.61 -18.21 -2.65
N SER A 202 5.15 -17.98 -3.86
CA SER A 202 6.58 -17.96 -4.11
C SER A 202 7.33 -16.88 -3.32
N LEU A 203 6.73 -15.70 -3.12
CA LEU A 203 7.34 -14.63 -2.29
C LEU A 203 7.33 -14.98 -0.80
N LYS A 204 6.27 -15.65 -0.33
CA LYS A 204 6.22 -16.17 1.05
C LYS A 204 7.27 -17.26 1.27
N GLU A 205 7.38 -18.22 0.36
CA GLU A 205 8.42 -19.26 0.39
C GLU A 205 9.84 -18.65 0.36
N ALA A 206 10.10 -17.70 -0.53
CA ALA A 206 11.41 -17.05 -0.66
C ALA A 206 11.86 -16.26 0.59
N THR A 207 10.93 -16.02 1.52
CA THR A 207 11.15 -15.31 2.78
C THR A 207 10.83 -16.16 4.01
N ASP A 208 10.77 -17.48 3.84
CA ASP A 208 10.47 -18.46 4.91
C ASP A 208 9.19 -18.11 5.70
N TYR A 209 8.19 -17.53 5.02
CA TYR A 209 6.93 -17.04 5.58
C TYR A 209 7.09 -15.96 6.67
N GLN A 210 8.24 -15.32 6.76
CA GLN A 210 8.51 -14.30 7.77
C GLN A 210 8.03 -12.91 7.36
N LYS A 211 7.70 -12.69 6.08
CA LYS A 211 7.30 -11.39 5.53
C LYS A 211 5.87 -11.45 5.01
N PRO A 212 4.97 -10.56 5.47
CA PRO A 212 3.65 -10.43 4.87
C PRO A 212 3.75 -9.99 3.41
N VAL A 213 2.89 -10.53 2.56
CA VAL A 213 2.79 -10.20 1.14
C VAL A 213 1.44 -9.54 0.87
N GLY A 214 1.47 -8.26 0.50
CA GLY A 214 0.29 -7.52 0.07
C GLY A 214 0.22 -7.35 -1.44
N VAL A 215 -0.93 -6.92 -1.91
CA VAL A 215 -1.16 -6.62 -3.34
C VAL A 215 -1.71 -5.20 -3.47
N LYS A 216 -1.03 -4.38 -4.28
CA LYS A 216 -1.47 -3.03 -4.62
C LYS A 216 -2.18 -3.02 -5.97
N ILE A 217 -3.40 -2.51 -5.98
CA ILE A 217 -4.23 -2.33 -7.18
C ILE A 217 -4.62 -0.86 -7.36
N ALA A 218 -4.80 -0.45 -8.62
CA ALA A 218 -5.51 0.78 -8.92
C ALA A 218 -7.01 0.57 -8.74
N ALA A 219 -7.71 1.56 -8.20
CA ALA A 219 -9.17 1.55 -8.17
C ALA A 219 -9.72 1.75 -9.58
N VAL A 220 -10.27 0.69 -10.17
CA VAL A 220 -10.90 0.67 -11.50
C VAL A 220 -12.19 -0.15 -11.46
N ASN A 221 -12.91 -0.25 -12.58
CA ASN A 221 -14.11 -1.08 -12.68
C ASN A 221 -13.84 -2.50 -12.15
N ASN A 222 -14.81 -3.06 -11.43
CA ASN A 222 -14.73 -4.37 -10.77
C ASN A 222 -13.69 -4.50 -9.63
N VAL A 223 -13.18 -3.38 -9.07
CA VAL A 223 -12.24 -3.40 -7.92
C VAL A 223 -12.70 -4.30 -6.78
N ALA A 224 -14.00 -4.35 -6.48
CA ALA A 224 -14.56 -5.19 -5.42
C ALA A 224 -14.42 -6.70 -5.70
N ALA A 225 -14.67 -7.14 -6.93
CA ALA A 225 -14.49 -8.53 -7.33
C ALA A 225 -13.00 -8.92 -7.39
N ILE A 226 -12.16 -8.02 -7.90
CA ILE A 226 -10.70 -8.19 -7.93
C ILE A 226 -10.14 -8.34 -6.51
N ALA A 227 -10.59 -7.49 -5.57
CA ALA A 227 -10.18 -7.57 -4.16
C ALA A 227 -10.60 -8.88 -3.48
N SER A 228 -11.81 -9.40 -3.77
CA SER A 228 -12.22 -10.74 -3.32
C SER A 228 -11.27 -11.82 -3.85
N GLY A 229 -10.93 -11.79 -5.14
CA GLY A 229 -9.95 -12.69 -5.74
C GLY A 229 -8.59 -12.62 -5.03
N ILE A 230 -8.07 -11.42 -4.79
CA ILE A 230 -6.79 -11.20 -4.10
C ILE A 230 -6.81 -11.77 -2.68
N ALA A 231 -7.90 -11.58 -1.94
CA ALA A 231 -8.04 -12.10 -0.58
C ALA A 231 -8.00 -13.65 -0.56
N ARG A 232 -8.63 -14.28 -1.57
CA ARG A 232 -8.64 -15.74 -1.76
C ARG A 232 -7.30 -16.27 -2.30
N ALA A 233 -6.56 -15.46 -3.05
CA ALA A 233 -5.21 -15.78 -3.54
C ALA A 233 -4.14 -15.81 -2.43
N GLY A 234 -4.50 -15.45 -1.19
CA GLY A 234 -3.62 -15.61 -0.03
C GLY A 234 -2.81 -14.36 0.33
N ALA A 235 -3.17 -13.19 -0.21
CA ALA A 235 -2.59 -11.92 0.21
C ALA A 235 -2.88 -11.63 1.69
N ASP A 236 -1.96 -10.94 2.35
CA ASP A 236 -2.09 -10.54 3.76
C ASP A 236 -2.73 -9.17 3.91
N TYR A 237 -2.62 -8.32 2.89
CA TYR A 237 -3.33 -7.03 2.81
C TYR A 237 -3.53 -6.59 1.35
N ILE A 238 -4.48 -5.69 1.13
CA ILE A 238 -4.74 -5.08 -0.18
C ILE A 238 -4.58 -3.58 -0.08
N ALA A 239 -3.67 -3.01 -0.86
CA ALA A 239 -3.55 -1.57 -1.04
C ALA A 239 -4.36 -1.11 -2.26
N ILE A 240 -5.36 -0.27 -2.02
CA ILE A 240 -6.26 0.26 -3.05
C ILE A 240 -5.86 1.71 -3.31
N ASP A 241 -5.49 2.03 -4.55
CA ASP A 241 -4.99 3.35 -4.93
C ASP A 241 -5.99 4.06 -5.86
N GLY A 242 -6.66 5.08 -5.34
CA GLY A 242 -7.63 5.88 -6.07
C GLY A 242 -7.00 6.74 -7.18
N PHE A 243 -7.80 7.11 -8.19
CA PHE A 243 -7.31 7.79 -9.41
C PHE A 243 -6.53 9.09 -9.19
N ARG A 244 -6.70 9.73 -8.03
CA ARG A 244 -5.99 10.94 -7.61
C ARG A 244 -4.60 10.68 -7.02
N GLY A 245 -4.12 9.44 -7.02
CA GLY A 245 -2.75 9.10 -6.66
C GLY A 245 -1.70 9.88 -7.46
N GLY A 246 -0.52 10.10 -6.87
CA GLY A 246 0.59 10.79 -7.52
C GLY A 246 1.46 9.86 -8.38
N THR A 247 2.25 10.44 -9.28
CA THR A 247 3.23 9.68 -10.07
C THR A 247 4.35 10.56 -10.64
N GLY A 248 5.62 10.14 -10.58
CA GLY A 248 6.69 10.92 -11.23
C GLY A 248 6.57 11.05 -12.75
N ALA A 249 5.85 10.12 -13.41
CA ALA A 249 5.65 10.13 -14.86
C ALA A 249 4.42 9.31 -15.26
N ALA A 250 3.41 9.98 -15.84
CA ALA A 250 2.25 9.35 -16.45
C ALA A 250 1.70 10.16 -17.65
N PRO A 251 1.16 9.49 -18.69
CA PRO A 251 0.43 10.16 -19.75
C PRO A 251 -0.80 10.89 -19.18
N LYS A 252 -0.94 12.19 -19.50
CA LYS A 252 -2.07 13.02 -19.04
C LYS A 252 -3.43 12.40 -19.35
N ARG A 253 -3.58 11.75 -20.51
CA ARG A 253 -4.84 11.10 -20.91
C ARG A 253 -5.27 10.01 -19.94
N ILE A 254 -4.34 9.24 -19.38
CA ILE A 254 -4.66 8.19 -18.42
C ILE A 254 -4.89 8.81 -17.04
N ARG A 255 -3.94 9.63 -16.57
CA ARG A 255 -4.00 10.30 -15.27
C ARG A 255 -5.30 11.07 -15.05
N ASP A 256 -5.77 11.77 -16.08
CA ASP A 256 -6.92 12.67 -15.96
C ASP A 256 -8.27 11.95 -16.08
N ASN A 257 -8.33 10.74 -16.67
CA ASN A 257 -9.58 10.14 -17.15
C ASN A 257 -9.78 8.66 -16.75
N VAL A 258 -8.81 8.00 -16.12
CA VAL A 258 -8.91 6.57 -15.79
C VAL A 258 -8.83 6.37 -14.28
N GLY A 259 -9.80 5.62 -13.74
CA GLY A 259 -9.84 5.19 -12.35
C GLY A 259 -11.07 5.67 -11.58
N ILE A 260 -11.21 5.18 -10.35
CA ILE A 260 -12.32 5.43 -9.44
C ILE A 260 -11.79 6.18 -8.20
N PRO A 261 -12.55 7.13 -7.61
CA PRO A 261 -12.20 7.74 -6.33
C PRO A 261 -12.05 6.69 -5.23
N ILE A 262 -11.07 6.90 -4.35
CA ILE A 262 -10.75 5.95 -3.28
C ILE A 262 -11.94 5.74 -2.34
N GLU A 263 -12.75 6.79 -2.13
CA GLU A 263 -13.94 6.81 -1.29
C GLU A 263 -14.94 5.71 -1.69
N PHE A 264 -15.24 5.59 -2.99
CA PHE A 264 -16.15 4.56 -3.49
C PHE A 264 -15.48 3.19 -3.55
N ALA A 265 -14.19 3.14 -3.87
CA ALA A 265 -13.47 1.88 -4.01
C ALA A 265 -13.41 1.11 -2.69
N ILE A 266 -13.07 1.78 -1.58
CA ILE A 266 -13.00 1.15 -0.25
C ILE A 266 -14.37 0.65 0.17
N ALA A 267 -15.40 1.50 0.07
CA ALA A 267 -16.76 1.13 0.46
C ALA A 267 -17.28 -0.09 -0.31
N ALA A 268 -17.04 -0.13 -1.63
CA ALA A 268 -17.44 -1.26 -2.47
C ALA A 268 -16.67 -2.54 -2.14
N VAL A 269 -15.37 -2.44 -1.86
CA VAL A 269 -14.54 -3.60 -1.48
C VAL A 269 -14.95 -4.13 -0.10
N ASP A 270 -15.11 -3.26 0.90
CA ASP A 270 -15.53 -3.65 2.26
C ASP A 270 -16.90 -4.34 2.22
N ALA A 271 -17.90 -3.73 1.56
CA ALA A 271 -19.23 -4.32 1.41
C ALA A 271 -19.20 -5.69 0.74
N ARG A 272 -18.40 -5.84 -0.34
CA ARG A 272 -18.25 -7.11 -1.05
C ARG A 272 -17.62 -8.18 -0.16
N LEU A 273 -16.49 -7.89 0.47
CA LEU A 273 -15.80 -8.84 1.34
C LEU A 273 -16.67 -9.25 2.55
N ARG A 274 -17.50 -8.34 3.08
CA ARG A 274 -18.47 -8.65 4.13
C ARG A 274 -19.58 -9.55 3.62
N SER A 275 -20.15 -9.24 2.45
CA SER A 275 -21.21 -10.06 1.85
C SER A 275 -20.76 -11.50 1.56
N GLU A 276 -19.46 -11.68 1.30
CA GLU A 276 -18.85 -12.99 1.09
C GLU A 276 -18.33 -13.65 2.38
N GLY A 277 -18.44 -12.99 3.53
CA GLY A 277 -17.98 -13.52 4.82
C GLY A 277 -16.47 -13.65 4.97
N ILE A 278 -15.67 -12.91 4.18
CA ILE A 278 -14.18 -12.99 4.21
C ILE A 278 -13.50 -11.70 4.66
N ARG A 279 -14.26 -10.62 4.94
CA ARG A 279 -13.71 -9.31 5.33
C ARG A 279 -12.80 -9.38 6.55
N HIS A 280 -13.08 -10.26 7.51
CA HIS A 280 -12.29 -10.38 8.74
C HIS A 280 -10.88 -10.94 8.49
N THR A 281 -10.64 -11.61 7.36
CA THR A 281 -9.38 -12.30 7.09
C THR A 281 -8.27 -11.40 6.54
N ILE A 282 -8.59 -10.21 6.02
CA ILE A 282 -7.63 -9.37 5.28
C ILE A 282 -7.68 -7.89 5.71
N SER A 283 -6.53 -7.22 5.73
CA SER A 283 -6.44 -5.77 5.94
C SER A 283 -6.57 -5.00 4.62
N LEU A 284 -7.23 -3.84 4.64
CA LEU A 284 -7.29 -2.93 3.50
C LEU A 284 -6.43 -1.70 3.80
N VAL A 285 -5.81 -1.15 2.77
CA VAL A 285 -4.99 0.05 2.85
C VAL A 285 -5.51 1.03 1.80
N ALA A 286 -5.83 2.24 2.24
CA ALA A 286 -6.34 3.31 1.40
C ALA A 286 -5.21 4.21 0.89
N ALA A 287 -5.14 4.44 -0.42
CA ALA A 287 -4.25 5.42 -1.03
C ALA A 287 -4.96 6.22 -2.14
N GLY A 288 -4.36 7.35 -2.52
CA GLY A 288 -4.86 8.22 -3.58
C GLY A 288 -5.87 9.25 -3.08
N SER A 289 -5.37 10.40 -2.62
CA SER A 289 -6.13 11.58 -2.16
C SER A 289 -6.55 11.61 -0.68
N ILE A 290 -5.72 11.07 0.21
CA ILE A 290 -5.82 11.32 1.67
C ILE A 290 -5.03 12.60 1.99
N ARG A 291 -5.72 13.69 2.40
CA ARG A 291 -5.10 15.03 2.53
C ARG A 291 -4.86 15.46 3.97
N ASN A 292 -5.62 14.90 4.92
CA ASN A 292 -5.62 15.32 6.31
C ASN A 292 -6.17 14.19 7.21
N SER A 293 -6.12 14.39 8.53
CA SER A 293 -6.63 13.44 9.53
C SER A 293 -8.12 13.12 9.39
N ALA A 294 -8.96 14.06 8.95
CA ALA A 294 -10.38 13.79 8.75
C ALA A 294 -10.62 12.82 7.58
N ASP A 295 -9.84 12.93 6.49
CA ASP A 295 -9.88 11.96 5.39
C ASP A 295 -9.45 10.56 5.88
N ILE A 296 -8.44 10.48 6.76
CA ILE A 296 -7.97 9.21 7.36
C ILE A 296 -9.09 8.54 8.16
N VAL A 297 -9.73 9.27 9.08
CA VAL A 297 -10.82 8.71 9.90
C VAL A 297 -12.00 8.27 9.03
N LYS A 298 -12.32 9.02 7.98
CA LYS A 298 -13.36 8.64 7.01
C LYS A 298 -12.99 7.37 6.25
N ALA A 299 -11.74 7.22 5.83
CA ALA A 299 -11.28 6.00 5.16
C ALA A 299 -11.37 4.77 6.07
N ILE A 300 -10.96 4.89 7.34
CA ILE A 300 -11.09 3.82 8.35
C ILE A 300 -12.57 3.48 8.56
N ALA A 301 -13.44 4.49 8.69
CA ALA A 301 -14.88 4.28 8.87
C ALA A 301 -15.55 3.60 7.66
N LEU A 302 -15.01 3.80 6.44
CA LEU A 302 -15.45 3.09 5.23
C LEU A 302 -14.89 1.66 5.12
N GLY A 303 -13.97 1.28 6.01
CA GLY A 303 -13.43 -0.08 6.09
C GLY A 303 -12.00 -0.22 5.57
N ALA A 304 -11.19 0.83 5.52
CA ALA A 304 -9.73 0.68 5.43
C ALA A 304 -9.20 -0.04 6.68
#